data_AF-A0A4P0Y3N3-F1
#
_entry.id   AF-A0A4P0Y3N3-F1
#
_cell.length_a   1.000
_cell.length_b   1.000
_cell.length_c   1.000
_cell.angle_alpha   90.00
_cell.angle_beta   90.00
_cell.angle_gamma   90.00
#
_symmetry.space_group_name_H-M   'P 1'
#
loop_
_entity.id
_entity.type
_entity.pdbx_description
1 polymer ?
#
loop_
_entity_poly.entity_id
_entity_poly.type
_entity_poly.pdbx_seq_one_letter_code
_entity_poly.pdbx_strand_id
1 'polypeptide(L)'
;MFAQIYPIVAAFAREKGIALRIDRQVAAQSGLDQQAARSSAGFSSEFYGEAVSEELFLQTLDASIARGERSLEVMCHPAYVDRIIMGSAYCYPRLDELDVLTLLH
;
A
#
# COMPACT_ATOMS: atom_id res chain seq x y z
N MET A 1 -3.22 -8.72 2.83
CA MET A 1 -4.33 -8.79 3.80
C MET A 1 -4.64 -10.27 4.08
N PHE A 2 -4.78 -10.69 5.34
CA PHE A 2 -5.17 -12.08 5.63
C PHE A 2 -6.69 -12.19 5.79
N ALA A 3 -7.32 -13.07 5.01
CA ALA A 3 -8.78 -13.17 4.96
C ALA A 3 -9.40 -13.52 6.31
N GLN A 4 -8.72 -14.33 7.13
CA GLN A 4 -9.22 -14.81 8.41
C GLN A 4 -9.33 -13.70 9.46
N ILE A 5 -8.46 -12.70 9.42
CA ILE A 5 -8.45 -11.60 10.40
C ILE A 5 -9.20 -10.36 9.91
N TYR A 6 -9.46 -10.27 8.60
CA TYR A 6 -10.08 -9.09 7.98
C TYR A 6 -11.39 -8.66 8.66
N PRO A 7 -12.36 -9.55 8.95
CA PRO A 7 -13.61 -9.15 9.59
C PRO A 7 -13.40 -8.53 10.99
N ILE A 8 -12.41 -9.03 11.74
CA ILE A 8 -12.08 -8.55 13.08
C ILE A 8 -11.49 -7.13 12.99
N VAL A 9 -10.54 -6.92 12.07
CA VAL A 9 -9.90 -5.62 11.88
C VAL A 9 -10.89 -4.59 11.33
N ALA A 10 -11.76 -4.97 10.40
CA ALA A 10 -12.82 -4.09 9.88
C ALA A 10 -13.83 -3.71 10.96
N ALA A 11 -14.26 -4.66 11.80
CA ALA A 11 -15.14 -4.38 12.93
C ALA A 11 -14.50 -3.40 13.92
N PHE A 12 -13.23 -3.63 14.28
CA PHE A 12 -12.47 -2.73 15.15
C PHE A 12 -12.35 -1.32 14.55
N ALA A 13 -12.04 -1.21 13.25
CA ALA A 13 -11.92 0.08 12.58
C ALA A 13 -13.23 0.88 12.63
N ARG A 14 -14.38 0.22 12.41
CA ARG A 14 -15.70 0.86 12.54
C ARG A 14 -15.97 1.29 13.98
N GLU A 15 -15.71 0.43 14.96
CA GLU A 15 -15.93 0.74 16.39
C GLU A 15 -15.11 1.95 16.84
N LYS A 16 -13.87 2.07 16.36
CA LYS A 16 -12.98 3.19 16.69
C LYS A 16 -13.14 4.41 15.78
N GLY A 17 -13.99 4.34 14.75
CA GLY A 17 -14.19 5.43 13.80
C GLY A 17 -12.96 5.75 12.93
N ILE A 18 -12.05 4.80 12.77
CA ILE A 18 -10.81 4.95 11.98
C ILE A 18 -10.97 4.34 10.59
N ALA A 19 -10.21 4.86 9.62
CA ALA A 19 -10.14 4.26 8.29
C ALA A 19 -9.27 2.98 8.33
N LEU A 20 -9.53 2.06 7.41
CA LEU A 20 -8.79 0.82 7.24
C LEU A 20 -8.27 0.76 5.80
N ARG A 21 -6.99 0.42 5.62
CA ARG A 21 -6.45 0.02 4.32
C ARG A 21 -7.14 -1.25 3.83
N ILE A 22 -7.74 -1.19 2.64
CA ILE A 22 -8.39 -2.34 1.99
C ILE A 22 -7.77 -2.59 0.62
N ASP A 23 -7.07 -3.72 0.49
CA ASP A 23 -6.70 -4.27 -0.81
C ASP A 23 -7.95 -4.90 -1.44
N ARG A 24 -8.59 -4.16 -2.35
CA ARG A 24 -9.87 -4.57 -2.97
C ARG A 24 -9.72 -5.78 -3.88
N GLN A 25 -8.57 -5.96 -4.50
CA GLN A 25 -8.33 -7.13 -5.37
C GLN A 25 -8.26 -8.40 -4.52
N VAL A 26 -7.45 -8.38 -3.45
CA VAL A 26 -7.34 -9.52 -2.52
C VAL A 26 -8.67 -9.77 -1.81
N ALA A 27 -9.38 -8.71 -1.41
CA ALA A 27 -10.69 -8.84 -0.77
C ALA A 27 -11.71 -9.47 -1.72
N ALA A 28 -11.75 -9.06 -2.99
CA ALA A 28 -12.61 -9.66 -4.01
C ALA A 28 -12.28 -11.14 -4.24
N GLN A 29 -11.00 -11.49 -4.43
CA GLN A 29 -10.55 -12.88 -4.62
C GLN A 29 -10.89 -13.78 -3.44
N SER A 30 -10.93 -13.21 -2.24
CA SER A 30 -11.23 -13.93 -1.00
C SER A 30 -12.72 -13.89 -0.61
N GLY A 31 -13.59 -13.29 -1.43
CA GLY A 31 -15.03 -13.16 -1.14
C GLY A 31 -15.35 -12.28 0.07
N LEU A 32 -14.47 -11.33 0.41
CA LEU A 32 -14.61 -10.43 1.56
C LEU A 32 -15.37 -9.16 1.19
N ASP A 33 -16.10 -8.61 2.17
CA ASP A 33 -16.82 -7.34 2.01
C ASP A 33 -15.85 -6.17 1.82
N GLN A 34 -15.84 -5.60 0.62
CA GLN A 34 -14.98 -4.47 0.24
C GLN A 34 -15.43 -3.12 0.83
N GLN A 35 -16.59 -3.07 1.47
CA GLN A 35 -17.16 -1.87 2.09
C GLN A 35 -17.23 -1.99 3.62
N ALA A 36 -16.57 -3.00 4.19
CA ALA A 36 -16.64 -3.30 5.62
C ALA A 36 -16.13 -2.16 6.55
N ALA A 37 -15.37 -1.20 6.01
CA ALA A 37 -14.93 0.01 6.69
C ALA A 37 -14.62 1.14 5.69
N ARG A 38 -14.53 2.39 6.17
CA ARG A 38 -14.04 3.54 5.37
C ARG A 38 -12.58 3.28 4.96
N SER A 39 -12.28 3.42 3.67
CA SER A 39 -10.94 3.20 3.07
C SER A 39 -10.70 4.20 1.93
N SER A 40 -9.48 4.22 1.39
CA SER A 40 -9.19 4.74 0.05
C SER A 40 -10.03 4.04 -1.03
N ALA A 41 -10.17 4.68 -2.19
CA ALA A 41 -10.82 4.07 -3.34
C ALA A 41 -9.96 2.93 -3.92
N GLY A 42 -8.66 3.16 -4.07
CA GLY A 42 -7.66 2.17 -4.49
C GLY A 42 -6.55 1.94 -3.45
N PHE A 43 -5.87 0.81 -3.58
CA PHE A 43 -4.66 0.48 -2.84
C PHE A 43 -3.67 -0.21 -3.79
N SER A 44 -2.40 0.17 -3.76
CA SER A 44 -1.31 -0.52 -4.44
C SER A 44 -0.18 -0.87 -3.48
N SER A 45 0.31 -2.10 -3.60
CA SER A 45 1.52 -2.59 -2.94
C SER A 45 2.64 -2.92 -3.93
N GLU A 46 2.51 -2.48 -5.18
CA GLU A 46 3.44 -2.84 -6.26
C GLU A 46 4.77 -2.09 -6.16
N PHE A 47 4.79 -0.92 -5.54
CA PHE A 47 5.99 -0.13 -5.27
C PHE A 47 6.85 -0.77 -4.16
N TYR A 48 7.41 -1.95 -4.45
CA TYR A 48 8.15 -2.79 -3.52
C TYR A 48 9.07 -3.75 -4.25
N GLY A 49 10.19 -4.14 -3.63
CA GLY A 49 11.13 -5.10 -4.20
C GLY A 49 12.05 -4.49 -5.25
N GLU A 50 12.52 -5.33 -6.16
CA GLU A 50 13.43 -4.92 -7.25
C GLU A 50 12.73 -4.10 -8.34
N ALA A 51 11.39 -3.96 -8.29
CA ALA A 51 10.61 -3.24 -9.28
C ALA A 51 10.54 -1.72 -9.03
N VAL A 52 11.04 -1.25 -7.89
CA VAL A 52 10.97 0.16 -7.46
C VAL A 52 11.64 1.07 -8.51
N SER A 53 10.83 1.95 -9.09
CA SER A 53 11.26 2.91 -10.11
C SER A 53 10.23 4.05 -10.21
N GLU A 54 10.66 5.19 -10.75
CA GLU A 54 9.77 6.31 -11.06
C GLU A 54 8.68 5.88 -12.06
N GLU A 55 9.06 5.10 -13.09
CA GLU A 55 8.13 4.61 -14.10
C GLU A 55 7.03 3.73 -13.49
N LEU A 56 7.37 2.80 -12.59
CA LEU A 56 6.37 2.02 -11.87
C LEU A 56 5.43 2.90 -11.03
N PHE A 57 5.96 3.93 -10.38
CA PHE A 57 5.15 4.85 -9.59
C PHE A 57 4.14 5.60 -10.47
N LEU A 58 4.58 6.15 -11.59
CA LEU A 58 3.71 6.84 -12.56
C LEU A 58 2.66 5.88 -13.15
N GLN A 59 3.07 4.67 -13.56
CA GLN A 59 2.14 3.64 -14.04
C GLN A 59 1.07 3.28 -12.99
N THR A 60 1.44 3.25 -11.71
CA THR A 60 0.50 3.00 -10.60
C THR A 60 -0.54 4.12 -10.50
N LEU A 61 -0.13 5.38 -10.65
CA LEU A 61 -1.03 6.54 -10.67
C LEU A 61 -1.96 6.50 -11.89
N ASP A 62 -1.42 6.26 -13.08
CA ASP A 62 -2.19 6.17 -14.32
C ASP A 62 -3.23 5.04 -14.25
N ALA A 63 -2.86 3.89 -13.69
CA ALA A 63 -3.78 2.78 -13.49
C ALA A 63 -4.92 3.14 -12.52
N SER A 64 -4.64 3.91 -11.47
CA SER A 64 -5.67 4.43 -10.54
C SER A 64 -6.61 5.41 -11.24
N ILE A 65 -6.07 6.33 -12.06
CA ILE A 65 -6.85 7.28 -12.85
C ILE A 65 -7.75 6.54 -13.83
N ALA A 66 -7.21 5.56 -14.55
CA ALA A 66 -7.96 4.76 -15.51
C ALA A 66 -9.13 3.97 -14.86
N ARG A 67 -8.98 3.56 -13.59
CA ARG A 67 -10.06 2.93 -12.80
C ARG A 67 -11.07 3.94 -12.24
N GLY A 68 -10.84 5.25 -12.39
CA GLY A 68 -11.70 6.30 -11.82
C GLY A 68 -11.63 6.39 -10.29
N GLU A 69 -10.54 5.91 -9.68
CA GLU A 69 -10.34 5.93 -8.23
C GLU A 69 -10.11 7.38 -7.77
N ARG A 70 -10.99 7.87 -6.88
CA ARG A 70 -10.92 9.26 -6.36
C ARG A 70 -9.86 9.46 -5.26
N SER A 71 -9.30 8.38 -4.75
CA SER A 71 -8.20 8.39 -3.80
C SER A 71 -7.43 7.08 -3.89
N LEU A 72 -6.11 7.17 -3.85
CA LEU A 72 -5.21 6.03 -3.94
C LEU A 72 -4.30 6.02 -2.71
N GLU A 73 -4.10 4.85 -2.14
CA GLU A 73 -3.05 4.59 -1.17
C GLU A 73 -1.96 3.75 -1.84
N VAL A 74 -0.74 4.29 -1.96
CA VAL A 74 0.44 3.55 -2.42
C VAL A 74 1.30 3.22 -1.21
N MET A 75 1.53 1.93 -0.95
CA MET A 75 2.41 1.50 0.14
C MET A 75 3.87 1.61 -0.29
N CYS A 76 4.69 2.17 0.60
CA CYS A 76 6.14 2.28 0.47
C CYS A 76 6.80 2.15 1.86
N HIS A 77 8.13 2.06 1.87
CA HIS A 77 9.00 1.81 3.00
C HIS A 77 10.32 2.61 2.97
N PRO A 78 10.37 3.87 2.49
CA PRO A 78 11.62 4.63 2.35
C PRO A 78 12.30 4.80 3.71
N ALA A 79 13.62 4.61 3.75
CA ALA A 79 14.41 4.78 4.96
C ALA A 79 15.91 4.89 4.66
N TYR A 80 16.63 5.60 5.52
CA TYR A 80 18.09 5.44 5.61
C TYR A 80 18.47 4.12 6.28
N VAL A 81 19.68 3.63 5.99
CA VAL A 81 20.20 2.41 6.60
C VAL A 81 20.88 2.74 7.93
N ASP A 82 20.33 2.18 9.01
CA ASP A 82 20.93 2.16 10.34
C ASP A 82 21.00 0.74 10.90
N ARG A 83 21.49 0.58 12.14
CA ARG A 83 21.62 -0.74 12.78
C ARG A 83 20.29 -1.47 12.96
N ILE A 84 19.18 -0.75 13.07
CA ILE A 84 17.84 -1.35 13.23
C ILE A 84 17.38 -1.86 11.87
N ILE A 85 17.49 -1.04 10.83
CA ILE A 85 17.09 -1.38 9.46
C ILE A 85 17.95 -2.51 8.89
N MET A 86 19.23 -2.60 9.25
CA MET A 86 20.08 -3.75 8.87
C MET A 86 19.57 -5.10 9.39
N GLY A 87 18.68 -5.12 10.38
CA GLY A 87 18.00 -6.34 10.84
C GLY A 87 16.78 -6.74 9.98
N SER A 88 16.34 -5.90 9.07
CA SER A 88 15.21 -6.16 8.16
C SER A 88 15.69 -6.94 6.93
N ALA A 89 14.92 -7.96 6.52
CA ALA A 89 15.12 -8.63 5.23
C ALA A 89 14.96 -7.66 4.04
N TYR A 90 14.22 -6.57 4.25
CA TYR A 90 14.04 -5.48 3.31
C TYR A 90 14.81 -4.26 3.81
N CYS A 91 16.13 -4.25 3.62
CA CYS A 91 17.05 -3.21 4.14
C CYS A 91 17.41 -2.21 3.03
N TYR A 92 18.25 -2.63 2.07
CA TYR A 92 18.78 -1.74 1.04
C TYR A 92 17.74 -1.19 0.03
N PRO A 93 16.71 -1.95 -0.39
CA PRO A 93 15.69 -1.41 -1.31
C PRO A 93 14.93 -0.18 -0.79
N ARG A 94 15.00 0.09 0.52
CA ARG A 94 14.41 1.30 1.12
C ARG A 94 15.12 2.59 0.71
N LEU A 95 16.40 2.50 0.32
CA LEU A 95 17.14 3.62 -0.25
C LEU A 95 16.62 3.92 -1.66
N ASP A 96 16.38 2.90 -2.47
CA ASP A 96 15.82 3.06 -3.82
C ASP A 96 14.42 3.71 -3.77
N GLU A 97 13.57 3.27 -2.84
CA GLU A 97 12.26 3.89 -2.60
C GLU A 97 12.39 5.35 -2.14
N LEU A 98 13.37 5.65 -1.28
CA LEU A 98 13.62 7.01 -0.82
C LEU A 98 14.07 7.92 -1.97
N ASP A 99 14.98 7.44 -2.81
CA ASP A 99 15.49 8.19 -3.95
C ASP A 99 14.34 8.52 -4.91
N VAL A 100 13.58 7.51 -5.36
CA VAL A 100 12.44 7.73 -6.28
C VAL A 100 11.42 8.72 -5.71
N LEU A 101 11.12 8.66 -4.42
CA LEU A 101 10.08 9.51 -3.80
C LEU A 101 10.54 10.93 -3.44
N THR A 102 11.84 11.22 -3.51
CA THR A 102 12.39 12.53 -3.08
C THR A 102 13.22 13.24 -4.13
N LEU A 103 13.57 12.58 -5.24
CA LEU A 103 14.24 13.24 -6.35
C LEU A 103 13.34 14.34 -6.95
N LEU A 104 13.88 15.56 -6.98
CA LEU A 104 13.31 16.68 -7.71
C LEU A 104 13.82 16.60 -9.16
N HIS A 105 12.90 16.36 -10.10
CA HIS A 105 13.16 16.50 -11.53
C HIS A 105 12.93 17.94 -11.99
#